data_AF-A0A8H2JG41-F1
#
_entry.id   AF-A0A8H2JG41-F1
#
_cell.length_a   1.000
_cell.length_b   1.000
_cell.length_c   1.000
_cell.angle_alpha   90.00
_cell.angle_beta   90.00
_cell.angle_gamma   90.00
#
_symmetry.space_group_name_H-M   'P 1'
#
loop_
_entity.id
_entity.type
_entity.pdbx_description
1 polymer ?
#
loop_
_entity_poly.entity_id
_entity_poly.type
_entity_poly.pdbx_seq_one_letter_code
_entity_poly.pdbx_strand_id
1 'polypeptide(L)'
;MHRNGTSSVIVSAAPFDDVWFIHASMSHIDRLPSYDELKALHQAAFGDGWAYQVFAPPADHVNIHAYALHLWGRADGASCLPDFTCGMGTI
;
A
#
# COMPACT_ATOMS: atom_id res chain seq x y z
N MET A 1 -9.80 -3.44 -10.12
CA MET A 1 -9.02 -4.70 -10.11
C MET A 1 -8.55 -5.01 -11.51
N HIS A 2 -7.27 -5.33 -11.70
CA HIS A 2 -6.67 -5.72 -12.97
C HIS A 2 -5.92 -7.05 -12.81
N ARG A 3 -5.95 -7.90 -13.85
CA ARG A 3 -5.30 -9.21 -13.87
C ARG A 3 -4.73 -9.50 -15.26
N ASN A 4 -3.56 -10.13 -15.32
CA ASN A 4 -2.93 -10.56 -16.58
C ASN A 4 -2.61 -12.06 -16.65
N GLY A 5 -3.28 -12.87 -15.82
CA GLY A 5 -3.14 -14.34 -15.79
C GLY A 5 -2.11 -14.86 -14.79
N THR A 6 -1.03 -14.11 -14.53
CA THR A 6 0.01 -14.49 -13.54
C THR A 6 0.07 -13.53 -12.36
N SER A 7 -0.49 -12.33 -12.52
CA SER A 7 -0.44 -11.25 -11.53
C SER A 7 -1.79 -10.57 -11.38
N SER A 8 -2.04 -10.00 -10.21
CA SER A 8 -3.25 -9.25 -9.90
C SER A 8 -2.92 -7.96 -9.17
N VAL A 9 -3.62 -6.89 -9.52
CA VAL A 9 -3.60 -5.61 -8.80
C VAL A 9 -5.02 -5.25 -8.39
N ILE A 10 -5.19 -4.89 -7.12
CA ILE A 10 -6.44 -4.39 -6.56
C ILE A 10 -6.15 -3.00 -6.00
N VAL A 11 -7.02 -2.05 -6.33
CA VAL A 11 -7.03 -0.72 -5.73
C VAL A 11 -8.46 -0.44 -5.31
N SER A 12 -8.65 -0.01 -4.07
CA SER A 12 -9.94 0.39 -3.50
C SER A 12 -9.74 1.58 -2.59
N ALA A 13 -10.78 2.38 -2.40
CA ALA A 13 -10.76 3.50 -1.47
C ALA A 13 -11.98 3.47 -0.56
N ALA A 14 -11.81 3.90 0.69
CA ALA A 14 -12.88 4.00 1.67
C ALA A 14 -12.66 5.22 2.59
N PRO A 15 -13.73 5.88 3.08
CA PRO A 15 -13.60 6.95 4.04
C PRO A 15 -13.35 6.41 5.46
N PHE A 16 -12.51 7.10 6.23
CA PHE A 16 -12.27 6.89 7.65
C PHE A 16 -11.90 8.23 8.29
N ASP A 17 -12.60 8.63 9.35
CA ASP A 17 -12.41 9.92 10.06
C ASP A 17 -12.28 11.13 9.11
N ASP A 18 -13.29 11.32 8.25
CA ASP A 18 -13.38 12.41 7.26
C ASP A 18 -12.27 12.45 6.19
N VAL A 19 -11.42 11.42 6.12
CA VAL A 19 -10.36 11.28 5.11
C VAL A 19 -10.59 10.02 4.28
N TRP A 20 -10.34 10.11 2.98
CA TRP A 20 -10.32 8.92 2.13
C TRP A 20 -8.99 8.20 2.21
N PHE A 21 -9.02 6.90 2.44
CA PHE A 21 -7.86 6.03 2.42
C PHE A 21 -7.88 5.16 1.18
N ILE A 22 -6.71 4.97 0.57
CA ILE A 22 -6.48 4.07 -0.55
C ILE A 22 -5.80 2.82 -0.03
N HIS A 23 -6.37 1.69 -0.41
CA HIS A 23 -5.74 0.37 -0.37
C HIS A 23 -5.26 0.04 -1.78
N ALA A 24 -4.01 -0.36 -1.90
CA ALA A 24 -3.50 -0.98 -3.12
C ALA A 24 -2.79 -2.29 -2.77
N SER A 25 -3.04 -3.35 -3.52
CA SER A 25 -2.33 -4.61 -3.33
C SER A 25 -1.94 -5.25 -4.64
N MET A 26 -0.80 -5.93 -4.65
CA MET A 26 -0.32 -6.72 -5.77
C MET A 26 0.01 -8.12 -5.31
N SER A 27 -0.24 -9.10 -6.17
CA SER A 27 0.16 -10.50 -5.96
C SER A 27 0.60 -11.14 -7.27
N HIS A 28 1.54 -12.08 -7.18
CA HIS A 28 1.82 -13.04 -8.26
C HIS A 28 1.44 -14.45 -7.85
N ILE A 29 1.35 -15.35 -8.82
CA ILE A 29 0.97 -16.75 -8.59
C ILE A 29 2.00 -17.54 -7.76
N ASP A 30 3.28 -17.24 -7.89
CA ASP A 30 4.39 -18.08 -7.41
C ASP A 30 5.50 -17.32 -6.64
N ARG A 31 5.39 -16.00 -6.50
CA ARG A 31 6.37 -15.18 -5.78
C ARG A 31 5.75 -13.92 -5.20
N LEU A 32 6.43 -13.35 -4.21
CA LEU A 32 6.11 -12.00 -3.73
C LEU A 32 6.41 -10.94 -4.81
N PRO A 33 5.64 -9.84 -4.84
CA PRO A 33 6.03 -8.63 -5.54
C PRO A 33 7.40 -8.16 -5.06
N SER A 34 8.23 -7.74 -6.01
CA SER A 34 9.51 -7.11 -5.74
C SER A 34 9.30 -5.67 -5.24
N TYR A 35 10.37 -5.09 -4.69
CA TYR A 35 10.34 -3.71 -4.26
C TYR A 35 10.04 -2.73 -5.41
N ASP A 36 10.64 -2.96 -6.59
CA ASP A 36 10.40 -2.09 -7.77
C ASP A 36 8.95 -2.17 -8.27
N GLU A 37 8.34 -3.35 -8.21
CA GLU A 37 6.92 -3.53 -8.53
C GLU A 37 6.01 -2.81 -7.53
N LEU A 38 6.37 -2.82 -6.24
CA LEU A 38 5.67 -2.03 -5.22
C LEU A 38 5.86 -0.53 -5.41
N LYS A 39 7.04 -0.06 -5.84
CA LYS A 39 7.24 1.35 -6.21
C LYS A 39 6.38 1.75 -7.40
N ALA A 40 6.25 0.89 -8.41
CA ALA A 40 5.37 1.15 -9.54
C ALA A 40 3.89 1.20 -9.11
N LEU A 41 3.46 0.28 -8.22
CA LEU A 41 2.12 0.30 -7.65
C LEU A 41 1.89 1.57 -6.82
N HIS A 42 2.87 1.95 -5.99
CA HIS A 42 2.84 3.16 -5.18
C HIS A 42 2.64 4.39 -6.06
N GLN A 43 3.48 4.59 -7.08
CA GLN A 43 3.36 5.72 -7.99
C GLN A 43 2.00 5.76 -8.69
N ALA A 44 1.48 4.61 -9.11
CA ALA A 44 0.21 4.52 -9.82
C ALA A 44 -1.01 4.82 -8.93
N ALA A 45 -0.97 4.42 -7.65
CA ALA A 45 -2.10 4.51 -6.74
C ALA A 45 -2.07 5.76 -5.83
N PHE A 46 -0.87 6.26 -5.50
CA PHE A 46 -0.66 7.32 -4.50
C PHE A 46 0.12 8.52 -5.04
N GLY A 47 0.74 8.42 -6.23
CA GLY A 47 1.60 9.47 -6.78
C GLY A 47 2.75 9.80 -5.84
N ASP A 48 2.98 11.09 -5.60
CA ASP A 48 4.03 11.58 -4.68
C ASP A 48 3.61 11.50 -3.19
N GLY A 49 2.40 10.99 -2.91
CA GLY A 49 1.86 10.85 -1.56
C GLY A 49 2.48 9.69 -0.76
N TRP A 50 2.20 9.67 0.54
CA TRP A 50 2.68 8.60 1.41
C TRP A 50 1.89 7.29 1.25
N ALA A 51 2.60 6.16 1.25
CA ALA A 51 2.00 4.84 1.41
C ALA A 51 2.89 3.93 2.28
N TYR A 52 2.25 2.96 2.93
CA TYR A 52 2.88 2.14 3.96
C TYR A 52 2.59 0.65 3.74
N GLN A 53 3.64 -0.17 3.88
CA GLN A 53 3.49 -1.59 4.18
C GLN A 53 3.37 -1.74 5.70
N VAL A 54 2.41 -2.53 6.16
CA VAL A 54 2.12 -2.70 7.58
C VAL A 54 2.30 -4.17 7.97
N PHE A 55 3.07 -4.41 9.03
CA PHE A 55 3.07 -5.69 9.72
C PHE A 55 1.98 -5.69 10.79
N ALA A 56 0.79 -6.17 10.42
CA ALA A 56 -0.32 -6.28 11.35
C ALA A 56 -0.10 -7.43 12.35
N PRO A 57 -0.60 -7.30 13.61
CA PRO A 57 -0.73 -8.44 14.52
C PRO A 57 -1.48 -9.60 13.84
N PRO A 58 -1.23 -10.87 14.23
CA PRO A 58 -1.85 -12.01 13.56
C PRO A 58 -3.40 -11.98 13.51
N ALA A 59 -4.04 -11.41 14.54
CA ALA A 59 -5.49 -11.29 14.61
C ALA A 59 -6.07 -10.32 13.55
N ASP A 60 -5.27 -9.34 13.13
CA ASP A 60 -5.65 -8.30 12.17
C ASP A 60 -4.99 -8.52 10.79
N HIS A 61 -4.19 -9.58 10.65
CA HIS A 61 -3.53 -9.93 9.40
C HIS A 61 -4.56 -10.56 8.44
N VAL A 62 -5.21 -9.71 7.65
CA VAL A 62 -6.12 -10.16 6.59
C VAL A 62 -5.34 -10.30 5.29
N ASN A 63 -5.15 -11.55 4.84
CA ASN A 63 -4.55 -11.83 3.55
C ASN A 63 -5.30 -12.95 2.82
N ILE A 64 -5.69 -12.69 1.57
CA ILE A 64 -6.49 -13.60 0.74
C ILE A 64 -5.56 -14.43 -0.18
N HIS A 65 -4.28 -14.05 -0.31
CA HIS A 65 -3.32 -14.72 -1.17
C HIS A 65 -1.92 -14.73 -0.55
N ALA A 66 -1.28 -15.91 -0.47
CA ALA A 66 0.02 -16.07 0.21
C ALA A 66 1.13 -15.13 -0.29
N TYR A 67 1.04 -14.69 -1.55
CA TYR A 67 1.98 -13.76 -2.17
C TYR A 67 1.42 -12.35 -2.42
N ALA A 68 0.40 -11.92 -1.69
CA ALA A 68 -0.04 -10.53 -1.75
C ALA A 68 0.78 -9.63 -0.83
N LEU A 69 1.18 -8.47 -1.34
CA LEU A 69 1.69 -7.34 -0.56
C LEU A 69 0.76 -6.15 -0.72
N HIS A 70 0.62 -5.39 0.36
CA HIS A 70 -0.38 -4.33 0.49
C HIS A 70 0.28 -2.99 0.83
N LEU A 71 -0.23 -1.94 0.22
CA LEU A 71 0.08 -0.54 0.49
C LEU A 71 -1.19 0.17 0.95
N TRP A 72 -1.05 0.99 1.98
CA TRP A 72 -2.12 1.82 2.54
C TRP A 72 -1.64 3.26 2.64
N GLY A 73 -2.51 4.22 2.34
CA GLY A 73 -2.17 5.64 2.41
C GLY A 73 -3.41 6.52 2.29
N ARG A 74 -3.28 7.79 2.64
CA ARG A 74 -4.37 8.76 2.48
C ARG A 74 -4.45 9.21 1.02
N ALA A 75 -5.67 9.40 0.53
CA ALA A 75 -5.92 9.90 -0.82
C ALA A 75 -5.47 11.36 -1.00
N ASP A 76 -5.39 12.13 0.09
CA ASP A 76 -4.84 13.50 0.10
C ASP A 76 -3.30 13.54 0.15
N GLY A 77 -2.65 12.36 0.21
CA GLY A 77 -1.21 12.22 0.19
C GLY A 77 -0.49 12.62 1.49
N ALA A 78 -1.20 12.99 2.56
CA ALA A 78 -0.56 13.35 3.82
C ALA A 78 0.01 12.13 4.58
N SER A 79 1.01 12.37 5.43
CA SER A 79 1.59 11.30 6.28
C SER A 79 0.62 10.85 7.36
N CYS A 80 0.53 9.54 7.59
CA CYS A 80 -0.16 8.94 8.75
C CYS A 80 0.77 8.68 9.94
N LEU A 81 2.08 8.78 9.73
CA LEU A 81 3.08 8.51 10.75
C LEU A 81 3.66 9.81 11.30
N PRO A 82 4.19 9.79 12.54
CA PRO A 82 4.96 10.90 13.08
C PRO A 82 6.07 11.33 12.13
N ASP A 83 6.41 12.61 12.18
CA ASP A 83 7.62 13.10 11.52
C ASP A 83 8.87 12.57 12.25
N PHE A 84 9.40 11.45 11.78
CA PHE A 84 10.63 10.85 12.30
C PHE A 84 11.89 11.65 11.97
N THR A 85 11.81 12.66 11.09
CA THR A 85 12.93 13.55 10.80
C THR A 85 13.10 14.62 11.88
N CYS A 86 12.15 14.74 12.82
CA CYS A 86 12.11 15.81 13.81
C CYS A 86 12.21 17.22 13.18
N GLY A 87 11.60 17.41 12.00
CA GLY A 87 11.65 18.66 11.23
C GLY A 87 12.93 18.87 10.41
N MET A 88 13.85 17.90 10.37
CA MET A 88 15.11 18.03 9.62
C MET A 88 15.02 17.51 8.17
N GLY A 89 13.95 16.81 7.82
CA GLY A 89 13.73 16.30 6.46
C GLY A 89 14.55 15.08 6.06
N THR A 90 15.27 14.44 6.98
CA THR A 90 16.04 13.22 6.73
C THR A 90 15.84 12.16 7.83
N ILE A 91 15.70 10.90 7.42
CA ILE A 91 15.78 9.69 8.27
C ILE A 91 16.95 8.81 7.81
#